data_AF-A0A955Y239-F1
#
_entry.id   AF-A0A955Y239-F1
#
_cell.length_a   1.000
_cell.length_b   1.000
_cell.length_c   1.000
_cell.angle_alpha   90.00
_cell.angle_beta   90.00
_cell.angle_gamma   90.00
#
_symmetry.space_group_name_H-M   'P 1'
#
loop_
_entity.id
_entity.type
_entity.pdbx_description
1 polymer ?
#
loop_
_entity_poly.entity_id
_entity_poly.type
_entity_poly.pdbx_seq_one_letter_code
_entity_poly.pdbx_strand_id
1 'polypeptide(L)' 'MRFRRGGEYVFGHTGSVNGFKAELFFHPESETCVAIVANDFNGQTRPLSIAIWDLLLAE' A
#
# COMPACT_ATOMS: atom_id res chain seq x y z
N MET A 1 -4.73 -9.41 5.37
CA MET A 1 -3.83 -9.13 6.52
C MET A 1 -3.99 -7.66 6.92
N ARG A 2 -3.72 -7.31 8.19
CA ARG A 2 -3.82 -5.93 8.72
C ARG A 2 -2.43 -5.26 8.76
N PHE A 3 -2.34 -4.03 8.29
CA PHE A 3 -1.10 -3.23 8.25
C PHE A 3 -1.35 -1.81 8.77
N ARG A 4 -0.28 -1.09 9.17
CA ARG A 4 -0.31 0.34 9.49
C ARG A 4 0.13 1.17 8.28
N ARG A 5 -0.64 2.20 7.90
CA ARG A 5 -0.39 3.17 6.83
C ARG A 5 -1.13 4.47 7.14
N GLY A 6 -0.55 5.66 6.90
CA GLY A 6 -1.26 6.91 7.17
C GLY A 6 -1.70 7.08 8.62
N GLY A 7 -0.95 6.52 9.59
CA GLY A 7 -1.38 6.41 10.99
C GLY A 7 -2.45 5.35 11.26
N GLU A 8 -3.23 4.96 10.25
CA GLU A 8 -4.40 4.09 10.34
C GLU A 8 -4.13 2.60 10.05
N TYR A 9 -5.14 1.77 10.33
CA TYR A 9 -5.13 0.36 9.97
C TYR A 9 -5.76 0.12 8.60
N VAL A 10 -4.95 -0.39 7.68
CA VAL A 10 -5.40 -0.82 6.35
C VAL A 10 -5.36 -2.33 6.20
N PHE A 11 -6.17 -2.86 5.29
CA PHE A 11 -6.37 -4.29 5.09
C PHE A 11 -6.07 -4.70 3.67
N GLY A 12 -5.31 -5.79 3.50
CA GLY A 12 -5.01 -6.31 2.16
C GLY A 12 -3.82 -7.24 2.13
N HIS A 13 -3.05 -7.17 1.04
CA HIS A 13 -1.96 -8.12 0.78
C HIS A 13 -0.85 -7.51 -0.09
N THR A 14 0.34 -8.07 0.05
CA THR A 14 1.52 -7.81 -0.79
C THR A 14 1.78 -9.04 -1.65
N GLY A 15 2.19 -8.85 -2.89
CA GLY A 15 2.55 -9.93 -3.82
C GLY A 15 3.86 -9.63 -4.53
N SER A 16 4.52 -10.68 -5.00
CA SER A 16 5.69 -10.54 -5.86
C SER A 16 5.80 -11.70 -6.81
N VAL A 17 6.21 -11.42 -8.03
CA VAL A 17 6.59 -12.38 -9.06
C VAL A 17 7.88 -11.89 -9.72
N ASN A 18 8.62 -12.74 -10.43
CA ASN A 18 9.86 -12.30 -11.08
C ASN A 18 9.60 -11.06 -11.97
N GLY A 19 10.34 -9.98 -11.69
CA GLY A 19 10.19 -8.68 -12.36
C GLY A 19 9.18 -7.71 -11.73
N PHE A 20 8.39 -8.13 -10.73
CA PHE A 20 7.36 -7.26 -10.13
C PHE A 20 7.23 -7.37 -8.61
N LYS A 21 6.89 -6.23 -8.01
CA LYS A 21 6.41 -6.09 -6.63
C LYS A 21 5.05 -5.41 -6.65
N ALA A 22 4.12 -5.88 -5.82
CA ALA A 22 2.80 -5.30 -5.73
C ALA A 22 2.27 -5.30 -4.30
N GLU A 23 1.36 -4.37 -4.04
CA GLU A 23 0.55 -4.34 -2.83
C GLU A 23 -0.81 -3.72 -3.12
N LEU A 24 -1.82 -4.21 -2.43
CA LEU A 24 -3.21 -3.76 -2.51
C LEU A 24 -3.72 -3.64 -1.08
N PHE A 25 -4.14 -2.44 -0.69
CA PHE A 25 -4.70 -2.16 0.62
C PHE A 25 -5.97 -1.33 0.52
N PHE A 26 -6.92 -1.56 1.41
CA PHE A 26 -8.10 -0.72 1.58
C PHE A 26 -8.22 -0.21 3.02
N HIS A 27 -8.73 1.00 3.19
CA HIS A 27 -9.12 1.60 4.45
C HIS A 27 -10.65 1.66 4.51
N PRO A 28 -11.32 0.97 5.45
CA PRO A 28 -12.78 0.84 5.44
C PRO A 28 -13.49 2.15 5.75
N GLU A 29 -12.94 2.98 6.66
CA GLU A 29 -13.64 4.19 7.13
C GLU A 29 -13.61 5.31 6.10
N SER A 30 -12.49 5.48 5.38
CA SER A 30 -12.38 6.47 4.29
C SER A 30 -12.79 5.91 2.92
N GLU A 31 -13.27 4.66 2.87
CA GLU A 31 -13.63 3.93 1.64
C GLU A 31 -12.53 3.97 0.55
N THR A 32 -11.27 4.13 0.96
CA THR A 32 -10.14 4.34 0.06
C THR A 32 -9.43 3.02 -0.23
N CYS A 33 -9.06 2.79 -1.48
CA CYS A 33 -8.27 1.63 -1.91
C CYS A 33 -7.04 2.09 -2.71
N VAL A 34 -5.87 1.57 -2.34
CA VAL A 34 -4.59 1.88 -2.98
C VAL A 34 -3.96 0.60 -3.49
N ALA A 35 -3.65 0.58 -4.79
CA ALA A 35 -2.90 -0.46 -5.47
C ALA A 35 -1.58 0.11 -5.99
N ILE A 36 -0.47 -0.50 -5.60
CA ILE A 36 0.87 -0.13 -6.09
C ILE A 36 1.47 -1.34 -6.79
N VAL A 37 1.92 -1.14 -8.02
CA VAL A 37 2.61 -2.16 -8.82
C VAL A 37 3.89 -1.53 -9.37
N ALA A 38 5.02 -2.16 -9.09
CA ALA A 38 6.33 -1.76 -9.59
C ALA A 38 6.92 -2.89 -10.42
N ASN A 39 7.47 -2.57 -11.60
CA ASN A 39 8.25 -3.48 -12.44
C ASN A 39 9.71 -3.59 -11.99
N ASP A 40 9.90 -3.64 -10.67
CA ASP A 40 11.19 -3.79 -10.02
C ASP A 40 11.04 -4.83 -8.90
N PHE A 41 11.64 -6.01 -9.10
CA PHE A 41 11.57 -7.10 -8.14
C PHE A 41 12.40 -6.83 -6.87
N ASN A 42 13.49 -6.09 -7.00
CA ASN A 42 14.39 -5.78 -5.88
C ASN A 42 14.00 -4.48 -5.18
N GLY A 43 13.14 -3.69 -5.82
CA GLY A 43 12.57 -2.46 -5.28
C GLY A 43 11.66 -2.69 -4.07
N GLN A 44 11.32 -1.59 -3.40
CA GLN A 44 10.41 -1.58 -2.25
C GLN A 44 9.22 -0.66 -2.53
N THR A 45 8.02 -1.24 -2.51
CA THR A 45 6.76 -0.47 -2.65
C THR A 45 6.38 0.25 -1.36
N ARG A 46 6.83 -0.26 -0.21
CA ARG A 46 6.42 0.21 1.12
C ARG A 46 6.66 1.72 1.39
N PRO A 47 7.82 2.32 1.06
CA PRO A 47 8.01 3.76 1.27
C PRO A 47 7.01 4.61 0.49
N LEU A 48 6.75 4.25 -0.78
CA LEU A 48 5.73 4.90 -1.61
C LEU A 48 4.33 4.69 -1.03
N SER A 49 4.02 3.48 -0.56
CA SER A 49 2.80 3.14 0.16
C SER A 49 2.52 4.11 1.30
N ILE A 50 3.50 4.29 2.18
CA ILE A 50 3.36 5.10 3.38
C ILE A 50 3.07 6.53 2.98
N ALA A 51 3.86 7.10 2.07
CA ALA A 51 3.67 8.47 1.59
C ALA A 51 2.29 8.70 0.94
N ILE A 52 1.81 7.76 0.12
CA ILE A 52 0.48 7.86 -0.50
C ILE A 52 -0.62 7.84 0.55
N TRP A 53 -0.55 6.93 1.52
CA TRP A 53 -1.55 6.85 2.57
C TRP A 53 -1.50 8.05 3.52
N ASP A 54 -0.32 8.57 3.84
CA ASP A 54 -0.18 9.80 4.61
C ASP A 54 -0.85 10.99 3.89
N LEU A 55 -0.77 11.04 2.55
CA LEU A 55 -1.44 12.08 1.74
C LEU A 55 -2.96 11.88 1.66
N LEU A 56 -3.43 10.65 1.55
CA LEU A 56 -4.87 10.35 1.37
C LEU A 56 -5.66 10.42 2.68
N LEU A 57 -4.99 10.25 3.83
CA LEU A 57 -5.61 10.24 5.16
C LEU A 57 -5.22 11.45 6.01
N ALA A 58 -4.42 12.38 5.48
CA ALA A 58 -4.23 13.68 6.12
C ALA A 58 -5.54 14.46 6.06
N GLU A 59 -6.11 14.76 7.25
CA GLU A 59 -7.26 15.66 7.43
C GLU A 59 -6.96 17.10 6.95
#